data_AF-A0A7C5IS64-F1
#
_entry.id   AF-A0A7C5IS64-F1
#
_cell.length_a   1.000
_cell.length_b   1.000
_cell.length_c   1.000
_cell.angle_alpha   90.00
_cell.angle_beta   90.00
_cell.angle_gamma   90.00
#
_symmetry.space_group_name_H-M   'P 1'
#
loop_
_entity.id
_entity.type
_entity.pdbx_description
1 polymer ?
#
loop_
_entity_poly.entity_id
_entity_poly.type
_entity_poly.pdbx_seq_one_letter_code
_entity_poly.pdbx_strand_id
1 'polypeptide(L)'
;MRKIAKKFSKQCKAILTQAKIEYKKTGQVSTQTLESRKEAFDAITLACQKALEGMDMGKVIEKQLEIEPDYMIGLEDFTIPVLMLCGMMDGVFDPKAQEVAEFQDLTKGIYQRQLSGEYGHKEKQKSATKFMVLHAYDYASAYQAARNVKEVNPEGLAISYGGPMKSRRFITSLNFGEHTENLGELLPEPYLISMALTLGVANGVNSDVPVHILGVGSPILIALMSQQLRRSKAISIDSTATFKDAFEGRIYGSKYAFIKMKRYKLAAYSLINNVPYSSTSPFFKEFEAKYPSNWPALRAELGVTSSSHVKDVVEMIKDENALVEKYIPFMSRFRGGNDVFIDHLRVARAGHNYWILHNICRGVRSRIDDKAKLDKWAKYQVNRYQRISSGKWAKAIGKVVELVGKYEQY
;
A
#
# COMPACT_ATOMS: atom_id res chain seq x y z
N MET A 1 14.23 -11.30 5.47
CA MET A 1 13.19 -11.24 4.40
C MET A 1 13.69 -11.40 2.94
N ARG A 2 14.07 -10.34 2.20
CA ARG A 2 14.26 -10.41 0.71
C ARG A 2 15.24 -11.49 0.23
N LYS A 3 16.34 -11.68 0.95
CA LYS A 3 17.34 -12.72 0.64
C LYS A 3 16.75 -14.13 0.71
N ILE A 4 15.92 -14.40 1.72
CA ILE A 4 15.21 -15.68 1.89
C ILE A 4 14.19 -15.86 0.78
N ALA A 5 13.32 -14.87 0.53
CA ALA A 5 12.35 -14.94 -0.56
C ALA A 5 13.01 -15.19 -1.93
N LYS A 6 14.15 -14.54 -2.22
CA LYS A 6 14.92 -14.76 -3.45
C LYS A 6 15.48 -16.18 -3.56
N LYS A 7 15.86 -16.81 -2.44
CA LYS A 7 16.35 -18.20 -2.41
C LYS A 7 15.27 -19.18 -2.91
N PHE A 8 14.03 -18.99 -2.48
CA PHE A 8 12.91 -19.90 -2.79
C PHE A 8 12.10 -19.49 -4.04
N SER A 9 12.30 -18.29 -4.57
CA SER A 9 11.41 -17.71 -5.60
C SER A 9 11.26 -18.56 -6.85
N LYS A 10 12.29 -19.29 -7.28
CA LYS A 10 12.21 -20.14 -8.49
C LYS A 10 11.30 -21.35 -8.26
N GLN A 11 11.51 -22.09 -7.16
CA GLN A 11 10.72 -23.26 -6.80
C GLN A 11 9.27 -22.87 -6.53
N CYS A 12 9.03 -21.88 -5.67
CA CYS A 12 7.68 -21.44 -5.32
C CYS A 12 6.90 -20.91 -6.53
N LYS A 13 7.57 -20.22 -7.46
CA LYS A 13 6.94 -19.80 -8.72
C LYS A 13 6.51 -21.00 -9.58
N ALA A 14 7.33 -22.05 -9.65
CA ALA A 14 6.98 -23.26 -10.39
C ALA A 14 5.75 -23.96 -9.78
N ILE A 15 5.72 -24.14 -8.46
CA ILE A 15 4.58 -24.71 -7.71
C ILE A 15 3.32 -23.88 -7.96
N LEU A 16 3.40 -22.56 -7.82
CA LEU A 16 2.26 -21.67 -8.03
C LEU A 16 1.76 -21.69 -9.48
N THR A 17 2.67 -21.73 -10.46
CA THR A 17 2.30 -21.86 -11.87
C THR A 17 1.58 -23.18 -12.12
N GLN A 18 2.08 -24.29 -11.59
CA GLN A 18 1.45 -25.60 -11.71
C GLN A 18 0.06 -25.60 -11.09
N ALA A 19 -0.09 -25.09 -9.86
CA ALA A 19 -1.39 -24.99 -9.18
C ALA A 19 -2.42 -24.19 -9.99
N LYS A 20 -2.00 -23.08 -10.61
CA LYS A 20 -2.88 -22.27 -11.47
C LYS A 20 -3.29 -22.98 -12.75
N ILE A 21 -2.41 -23.80 -13.34
CA ILE A 21 -2.73 -24.61 -14.51
C ILE A 21 -3.75 -25.70 -14.13
N GLU A 22 -3.52 -26.41 -13.03
CA GLU A 22 -4.42 -27.44 -12.51
C GLU A 22 -5.80 -26.85 -12.20
N TYR A 23 -5.84 -25.80 -11.38
CA TYR A 23 -7.10 -25.15 -10.99
C TYR A 23 -7.88 -24.64 -12.20
N LYS A 24 -7.20 -24.10 -13.22
CA LYS A 24 -7.88 -23.67 -14.46
C LYS A 24 -8.45 -24.85 -15.26
N LYS A 25 -7.83 -26.03 -15.20
CA LYS A 25 -8.25 -27.22 -15.96
C LYS A 25 -9.35 -28.00 -15.25
N THR A 26 -9.28 -28.12 -13.92
CA THR A 26 -10.13 -29.05 -13.14
C THR A 26 -10.92 -28.36 -12.03
N GLY A 27 -10.68 -27.08 -11.75
CA GLY A 27 -11.26 -26.37 -10.60
C GLY A 27 -10.63 -26.74 -9.25
N GLN A 28 -9.59 -27.57 -9.24
CA GLN A 28 -8.93 -28.05 -8.01
C GLN A 28 -7.40 -28.14 -8.21
N VAL A 29 -6.65 -28.00 -7.12
CA VAL A 29 -5.19 -28.23 -7.10
C VAL A 29 -4.94 -29.69 -6.71
N SER A 30 -4.00 -30.35 -7.38
CA SER A 30 -3.69 -31.76 -7.11
C SER A 30 -3.04 -31.94 -5.74
N THR A 31 -3.22 -33.13 -5.15
CA THR A 31 -2.56 -33.50 -3.88
C THR A 31 -1.05 -33.34 -3.96
N GLN A 32 -0.42 -33.76 -5.07
CA GLN A 32 1.03 -33.64 -5.28
C GLN A 32 1.50 -32.18 -5.26
N THR A 33 0.75 -31.27 -5.89
CA THR A 33 1.07 -29.83 -5.88
C THR A 33 0.87 -29.22 -4.50
N LEU A 34 -0.15 -29.67 -3.74
CA LEU A 34 -0.37 -29.26 -2.35
C LEU A 34 0.73 -29.77 -1.40
N GLU A 35 1.21 -31.00 -1.58
CA GLU A 35 2.36 -31.55 -0.86
C GLU A 35 3.63 -30.74 -1.16
N SER A 36 3.89 -30.46 -2.45
CA SER A 36 5.01 -29.61 -2.86
C SER A 36 4.92 -28.20 -2.26
N ARG A 37 3.71 -27.62 -2.16
CA ARG A 37 3.48 -26.35 -1.46
C ARG A 37 3.85 -26.49 0.01
N LYS A 38 3.38 -27.54 0.69
CA LYS A 38 3.65 -27.77 2.11
C LYS A 38 5.15 -27.89 2.39
N GLU A 39 5.87 -28.70 1.62
CA GLU A 39 7.33 -28.83 1.74
C GLU A 39 8.04 -27.48 1.54
N ALA A 40 7.64 -26.69 0.55
CA ALA A 40 8.20 -25.36 0.33
C ALA A 40 7.84 -24.39 1.47
N PHE A 41 6.63 -24.48 2.02
CA PHE A 41 6.18 -23.70 3.17
C PHE A 41 7.05 -24.00 4.39
N ASP A 42 7.21 -25.28 4.75
CA ASP A 42 8.01 -25.73 5.89
C ASP A 42 9.50 -25.32 5.74
N ALA A 43 10.05 -25.44 4.53
CA ALA A 43 11.41 -25.02 4.23
C ALA A 43 11.62 -23.50 4.36
N ILE A 44 10.61 -22.69 3.99
CA ILE A 44 10.62 -21.24 4.18
C ILE A 44 10.54 -20.90 5.66
N THR A 45 9.65 -21.55 6.40
CA THR A 45 9.49 -21.38 7.84
C THR A 45 10.80 -21.65 8.58
N LEU A 46 11.43 -22.81 8.32
CA LEU A 46 12.73 -23.15 8.92
C LEU A 46 13.83 -22.14 8.57
N ALA A 47 13.85 -21.64 7.33
CA ALA A 47 14.82 -20.63 6.92
C ALA A 47 14.58 -19.27 7.60
N CYS A 48 13.33 -18.90 7.88
CA CYS A 48 12.99 -17.69 8.61
C CYS A 48 13.36 -17.83 10.08
N GLN A 49 13.00 -18.95 10.71
CA GLN A 49 13.36 -19.25 12.11
C GLN A 49 14.87 -19.19 12.34
N LYS A 50 15.68 -19.90 11.53
CA LYS A 50 17.16 -19.84 11.62
C LYS A 50 17.71 -18.43 11.48
N ALA A 51 17.09 -17.62 10.61
CA ALA A 51 17.51 -16.23 10.42
C ALA A 51 17.08 -15.32 11.59
N LEU A 52 16.00 -15.66 12.29
CA LEU A 52 15.52 -14.99 13.49
C LEU A 52 16.40 -15.34 14.70
N GLU A 53 16.73 -16.63 14.88
CA GLU A 53 17.63 -17.12 15.93
C GLU A 53 19.05 -16.55 15.81
N GLY A 54 19.54 -16.37 14.58
CA GLY A 54 20.83 -15.72 14.32
C GLY A 54 20.80 -14.19 14.39
N MET A 55 19.66 -13.57 14.70
CA MET A 55 19.53 -12.12 14.77
C MET A 55 19.86 -11.61 16.18
N ASP A 56 20.79 -10.66 16.26
CA ASP A 56 21.02 -9.89 17.48
C ASP A 56 19.88 -8.89 17.69
N MET A 57 18.84 -9.32 18.41
CA MET A 57 17.65 -8.52 18.70
C MET A 57 17.98 -7.27 19.51
N GLY A 58 18.96 -7.34 20.41
CA GLY A 58 19.42 -6.19 21.19
C GLY A 58 20.00 -5.11 20.29
N LYS A 59 20.84 -5.49 19.33
CA LYS A 59 21.39 -4.57 18.33
C LYS A 59 20.34 -3.98 17.38
N VAL A 60 19.27 -4.71 17.08
CA VAL A 60 18.13 -4.16 16.31
C VAL A 60 17.41 -3.07 17.12
N ILE A 61 17.18 -3.30 18.40
CA ILE A 61 16.60 -2.31 19.32
C ILE A 61 17.53 -1.10 19.46
N GLU A 62 18.82 -1.33 19.69
CA GLU A 62 19.84 -0.28 19.81
C GLU A 62 19.79 0.68 18.60
N LYS A 63 19.79 0.14 17.38
CA LYS A 63 19.70 0.94 16.15
C LYS A 63 18.40 1.76 16.04
N GLN A 64 17.29 1.24 16.54
CA GLN A 64 16.05 2.03 16.58
C GLN A 64 16.16 3.15 17.62
N LEU A 65 16.82 2.92 18.74
CA LEU A 65 17.01 3.90 19.81
C LEU A 65 18.05 4.99 19.46
N GLU A 66 18.99 4.73 18.55
CA GLU A 66 19.99 5.69 18.08
C GLU A 66 19.37 6.99 17.51
N ILE A 67 18.13 6.93 17.03
CA ILE A 67 17.41 8.10 16.48
C ILE A 67 16.45 8.75 17.50
N GLU A 68 16.52 8.36 18.78
CA GLU A 68 15.71 8.87 19.88
C GLU A 68 14.20 8.95 19.55
N PRO A 69 13.56 7.81 19.19
CA PRO A 69 12.21 7.83 18.62
C PRO A 69 11.12 8.00 19.69
N ASP A 70 10.08 8.78 19.38
CA ASP A 70 8.82 8.78 20.15
C ASP A 70 8.04 7.47 19.98
N TYR A 71 8.17 6.85 18.81
CA TYR A 71 7.43 5.65 18.40
C TYR A 71 8.37 4.62 17.79
N MET A 72 8.22 3.35 18.20
CA MET A 72 9.03 2.25 17.70
C MET A 72 8.14 1.14 17.16
N ILE A 73 8.58 0.51 16.07
CA ILE A 73 7.98 -0.75 15.62
C ILE A 73 8.62 -1.86 16.44
N GLY A 74 7.76 -2.66 17.08
CA GLY A 74 8.18 -3.80 17.87
C GLY A 74 8.89 -4.84 17.01
N LEU A 75 9.74 -5.64 17.64
CA LEU A 75 10.35 -6.81 17.01
C LEU A 75 9.26 -7.80 16.58
N GLU A 76 9.46 -8.45 15.43
CA GLU A 76 8.43 -9.24 14.76
C GLU A 76 9.00 -10.51 14.12
N ASP A 77 8.15 -11.53 13.92
CA ASP A 77 8.44 -12.61 12.98
C ASP A 77 8.15 -12.14 11.55
N PHE A 78 9.01 -12.50 10.60
CA PHE A 78 8.84 -12.08 9.20
C PHE A 78 8.46 -13.22 8.24
N THR A 79 8.03 -14.36 8.76
CA THR A 79 7.72 -15.57 7.98
C THR A 79 6.53 -15.35 7.06
N ILE A 80 5.42 -14.79 7.58
CA ILE A 80 4.22 -14.49 6.77
C ILE A 80 4.56 -13.57 5.57
N PRO A 81 5.25 -12.42 5.75
CA PRO A 81 5.73 -11.63 4.61
C PRO A 81 6.57 -12.40 3.59
N VAL A 82 7.44 -13.33 4.02
CA VAL A 82 8.25 -14.15 3.11
C VAL A 82 7.39 -15.14 2.34
N LEU A 83 6.45 -15.83 2.99
CA LEU A 83 5.48 -16.73 2.35
C LEU A 83 4.65 -16.00 1.29
N MET A 84 4.18 -14.78 1.59
CA MET A 84 3.47 -13.93 0.62
C MET A 84 4.35 -13.56 -0.57
N LEU A 85 5.61 -13.19 -0.33
CA LEU A 85 6.55 -12.84 -1.41
C LEU A 85 6.91 -14.06 -2.30
N CYS A 86 6.88 -15.26 -1.74
CA CYS A 86 7.05 -16.51 -2.49
C CYS A 86 5.76 -16.98 -3.19
N GLY A 87 4.61 -16.37 -2.90
CA GLY A 87 3.32 -16.74 -3.49
C GLY A 87 2.69 -18.00 -2.87
N MET A 88 3.13 -18.42 -1.69
CA MET A 88 2.58 -19.60 -0.98
C MET A 88 1.24 -19.30 -0.28
N MET A 89 0.89 -18.01 -0.18
CA MET A 89 -0.40 -17.50 0.29
C MET A 89 -1.32 -17.05 -0.87
N ASP A 90 -1.13 -17.60 -2.08
CA ASP A 90 -2.03 -17.35 -3.21
C ASP A 90 -3.38 -18.04 -2.99
N GLY A 91 -4.48 -17.35 -3.33
CA GLY A 91 -5.84 -17.86 -3.13
C GLY A 91 -6.14 -19.15 -3.89
N VAL A 92 -5.37 -19.50 -4.92
CA VAL A 92 -5.48 -20.80 -5.59
C VAL A 92 -5.24 -21.98 -4.64
N PHE A 93 -4.49 -21.76 -3.56
CA PHE A 93 -4.23 -22.78 -2.54
C PHE A 93 -5.25 -22.78 -1.39
N ASP A 94 -6.20 -21.83 -1.38
CA ASP A 94 -7.19 -21.64 -0.31
C ASP A 94 -6.59 -21.67 1.13
N PRO A 95 -5.53 -20.87 1.40
CA PRO A 95 -4.85 -20.90 2.69
C PRO A 95 -5.77 -20.49 3.83
N LYS A 96 -5.71 -21.22 4.95
CA LYS A 96 -6.49 -20.94 6.16
C LYS A 96 -5.72 -20.11 7.16
N ALA A 97 -6.42 -19.24 7.89
CA ALA A 97 -5.81 -18.37 8.91
C ALA A 97 -5.03 -19.15 9.98
N GLN A 98 -5.46 -20.38 10.29
CA GLN A 98 -4.78 -21.27 11.23
C GLN A 98 -3.37 -21.69 10.78
N GLU A 99 -3.09 -21.74 9.47
CA GLU A 99 -1.75 -22.09 8.92
C GLU A 99 -0.67 -21.06 9.32
N VAL A 100 -1.07 -19.86 9.75
CA VAL A 100 -0.14 -18.80 10.13
C VAL A 100 -0.27 -18.37 11.59
N ALA A 101 -1.10 -19.06 12.38
CA ALA A 101 -1.34 -18.75 13.79
C ALA A 101 -0.04 -18.81 14.61
N GLU A 102 0.79 -19.84 14.38
CA GLU A 102 2.05 -20.01 15.10
C GLU A 102 3.03 -18.84 14.90
N PHE A 103 3.06 -18.22 13.73
CA PHE A 103 3.93 -17.07 13.43
C PHE A 103 3.40 -15.78 14.07
N GLN A 104 2.07 -15.66 14.18
CA GLN A 104 1.43 -14.58 14.93
C GLN A 104 1.73 -14.72 16.42
N ASP A 105 1.67 -15.93 16.97
CA ASP A 105 2.04 -16.22 18.36
C ASP A 105 3.54 -15.97 18.62
N LEU A 106 4.41 -16.35 17.68
CA LEU A 106 5.84 -16.04 17.75
C LEU A 106 6.09 -14.52 17.78
N THR A 107 5.38 -13.75 16.95
CA THR A 107 5.44 -12.28 16.95
C THR A 107 5.02 -11.71 18.31
N LYS A 108 3.91 -12.19 18.89
CA LYS A 108 3.47 -11.80 20.23
C LYS A 108 4.55 -12.09 21.28
N GLY A 109 5.13 -13.29 21.26
CA GLY A 109 6.17 -13.69 22.21
C GLY A 109 7.46 -12.86 22.08
N ILE A 110 7.92 -12.57 20.86
CA ILE A 110 9.06 -11.68 20.62
C ILE A 110 8.77 -10.27 21.14
N TYR A 111 7.59 -9.72 20.85
CA TYR A 111 7.18 -8.41 21.32
C TYR A 111 7.10 -8.34 22.86
N GLN A 112 6.51 -9.33 23.52
CA GLN A 112 6.45 -9.39 24.99
C GLN A 112 7.83 -9.44 25.64
N ARG A 113 8.78 -10.19 25.06
CA ARG A 113 10.17 -10.23 25.51
C ARG A 113 10.91 -8.90 25.30
N GLN A 114 10.58 -8.18 24.24
CA GLN A 114 11.03 -6.80 24.09
C GLN A 114 10.47 -5.90 25.20
N LEU A 115 9.17 -5.98 25.51
CA LEU A 115 8.54 -5.21 26.58
C LEU A 115 9.13 -5.50 27.96
N SER A 116 9.47 -6.76 28.24
CA SER A 116 10.06 -7.17 29.52
C SER A 116 11.49 -6.66 29.70
N GLY A 117 12.17 -6.32 28.59
CA GLY A 117 13.56 -5.89 28.52
C GLY A 117 14.55 -7.04 28.34
N GLU A 118 14.10 -8.23 27.96
CA GLU A 118 14.96 -9.42 27.78
C GLU A 118 16.10 -9.18 26.77
N TYR A 119 15.84 -8.39 25.74
CA TYR A 119 16.82 -8.02 24.72
C TYR A 119 17.66 -6.77 25.08
N GLY A 120 17.60 -6.32 26.35
CA GLY A 120 18.34 -5.16 26.83
C GLY A 120 17.63 -3.82 26.60
N HIS A 121 18.31 -2.73 26.98
CA HIS A 121 17.86 -1.33 26.80
C HIS A 121 16.50 -0.98 27.43
N LYS A 122 16.03 -1.73 28.43
CA LYS A 122 14.70 -1.56 29.04
C LYS A 122 14.37 -0.10 29.41
N GLU A 123 15.30 0.58 30.09
CA GLU A 123 15.09 1.97 30.52
C GLU A 123 14.99 2.94 29.34
N LYS A 124 15.85 2.79 28.32
CA LYS A 124 15.77 3.62 27.10
C LYS A 124 14.50 3.35 26.31
N GLN A 125 13.99 2.12 26.30
CA GLN A 125 12.75 1.77 25.61
C GLN A 125 11.49 2.35 26.30
N LYS A 126 11.56 2.82 27.55
CA LYS A 126 10.42 3.45 28.24
C LYS A 126 10.05 4.82 27.65
N SER A 127 10.96 5.49 26.95
CA SER A 127 10.68 6.78 26.33
C SER A 127 9.94 6.68 24.99
N ALA A 128 9.82 5.47 24.43
CA ALA A 128 9.19 5.24 23.14
C ALA A 128 7.93 4.38 23.28
N THR A 129 6.87 4.74 22.58
CA THR A 129 5.66 3.91 22.45
C THR A 129 5.92 2.79 21.44
N LYS A 130 5.71 1.52 21.82
CA LYS A 130 5.99 0.37 20.92
C LYS A 130 4.72 -0.15 20.24
N PHE A 131 4.79 -0.27 18.92
CA PHE A 131 3.71 -0.79 18.08
C PHE A 131 3.94 -2.27 17.78
N MET A 132 3.00 -3.14 18.14
CA MET A 132 3.05 -4.55 17.76
C MET A 132 2.58 -4.73 16.32
N VAL A 133 3.35 -5.43 15.49
CA VAL A 133 2.96 -5.67 14.10
C VAL A 133 1.99 -6.84 13.99
N LEU A 134 0.87 -6.61 13.31
CA LEU A 134 -0.12 -7.61 12.95
C LEU A 134 0.22 -8.17 11.57
N HIS A 135 0.78 -9.38 11.56
CA HIS A 135 1.02 -10.10 10.33
C HIS A 135 -0.24 -10.84 9.87
N ALA A 136 -0.68 -10.50 8.67
CA ALA A 136 -1.84 -11.09 8.03
C ALA A 136 -1.68 -11.03 6.51
N TYR A 137 -2.42 -11.88 5.80
CA TYR A 137 -2.43 -11.93 4.34
C TYR A 137 -3.82 -11.75 3.72
N ASP A 138 -4.89 -11.91 4.51
CA ASP A 138 -6.30 -11.75 4.13
C ASP A 138 -7.18 -11.30 5.32
N TYR A 139 -8.50 -11.21 5.10
CA TYR A 139 -9.45 -10.83 6.17
C TYR A 139 -9.39 -11.76 7.38
N ALA A 140 -9.40 -13.08 7.18
CA ALA A 140 -9.52 -14.05 8.27
C ALA A 140 -8.27 -14.07 9.15
N SER A 141 -7.08 -14.07 8.54
CA SER A 141 -5.81 -13.98 9.26
C SER A 141 -5.62 -12.64 9.97
N ALA A 142 -6.14 -11.53 9.41
CA ALA A 142 -6.13 -10.23 10.06
C ALA A 142 -7.07 -10.19 11.28
N TYR A 143 -8.28 -10.72 11.14
CA TYR A 143 -9.22 -10.84 12.24
C TYR A 143 -8.66 -11.73 13.38
N GLN A 144 -8.05 -12.86 13.02
CA GLN A 144 -7.37 -13.74 13.97
C GLN A 144 -6.21 -13.05 14.70
N ALA A 145 -5.33 -12.34 13.99
CA ALA A 145 -4.24 -11.59 14.60
C ALA A 145 -4.77 -10.52 15.57
N ALA A 146 -5.78 -9.78 15.12
CA ALA A 146 -6.36 -8.65 15.83
C ALA A 146 -7.14 -9.05 17.08
N ARG A 147 -7.91 -10.15 17.05
CA ARG A 147 -8.68 -10.58 18.23
C ARG A 147 -7.76 -11.06 19.37
N ASN A 148 -6.59 -11.59 19.03
CA ASN A 148 -5.63 -12.15 19.98
C ASN A 148 -4.73 -11.08 20.65
N VAL A 149 -4.84 -9.79 20.27
CA VAL A 149 -3.98 -8.72 20.82
C VAL A 149 -4.26 -8.40 22.29
N LYS A 150 -5.45 -8.77 22.80
CA LYS A 150 -5.86 -8.52 24.20
C LYS A 150 -4.93 -9.17 25.22
N GLU A 151 -4.31 -10.30 24.86
CA GLU A 151 -3.35 -11.03 25.70
C GLU A 151 -2.04 -10.23 25.92
N VAL A 152 -1.71 -9.34 24.99
CA VAL A 152 -0.44 -8.59 24.98
C VAL A 152 -0.64 -7.15 25.45
N ASN A 153 -1.85 -6.61 25.29
CA ASN A 153 -2.21 -5.22 25.58
C ASN A 153 -1.19 -4.19 25.03
N PRO A 154 -0.94 -4.19 23.71
CA PRO A 154 0.11 -3.37 23.11
C PRO A 154 -0.24 -1.88 23.17
N GLU A 155 0.79 -1.02 23.25
CA GLU A 155 0.63 0.43 23.28
C GLU A 155 0.15 1.00 21.92
N GLY A 156 0.39 0.25 20.85
CA GLY A 156 -0.02 0.55 19.48
C GLY A 156 -0.03 -0.71 18.62
N LEU A 157 -0.76 -0.69 17.51
CA LEU A 157 -0.80 -1.76 16.52
C LEU A 157 -0.30 -1.28 15.17
N ALA A 158 0.51 -2.06 14.48
CA ALA A 158 0.93 -1.76 13.12
C ALA A 158 0.41 -2.82 12.14
N ILE A 159 -0.10 -2.41 10.98
CA ILE A 159 -0.62 -3.32 9.96
C ILE A 159 0.30 -3.24 8.73
N SER A 160 0.86 -4.37 8.31
CA SER A 160 1.81 -4.42 7.20
C SER A 160 1.15 -4.62 5.84
N TYR A 161 1.25 -3.63 4.94
CA TYR A 161 0.70 -3.70 3.57
C TYR A 161 1.76 -3.89 2.49
N GLY A 162 3.02 -4.11 2.88
CA GLY A 162 4.14 -4.22 1.94
C GLY A 162 3.99 -5.37 0.93
N GLY A 163 3.39 -6.49 1.32
CA GLY A 163 3.04 -7.61 0.44
C GLY A 163 1.85 -7.27 -0.48
N PRO A 164 0.66 -6.99 0.08
CA PRO A 164 -0.53 -6.56 -0.66
C PRO A 164 -0.27 -5.48 -1.72
N MET A 165 0.44 -4.42 -1.35
CA MET A 165 0.65 -3.28 -2.25
C MET A 165 1.65 -3.55 -3.38
N LYS A 166 2.45 -4.60 -3.28
CA LYS A 166 3.34 -5.06 -4.35
C LYS A 166 2.66 -6.01 -5.31
N SER A 167 1.48 -6.54 -4.97
CA SER A 167 0.76 -7.41 -5.88
C SER A 167 0.50 -6.70 -7.21
N ARG A 168 0.58 -7.50 -8.28
CA ARG A 168 0.23 -7.14 -9.66
C ARG A 168 -0.93 -8.00 -10.17
N ARG A 169 -1.51 -8.82 -9.28
CA ARG A 169 -2.58 -9.75 -9.63
C ARG A 169 -3.88 -9.01 -9.83
N PHE A 170 -4.71 -9.64 -10.64
CA PHE A 170 -6.13 -9.38 -10.66
C PHE A 170 -6.84 -10.67 -10.26
N ILE A 171 -7.94 -10.53 -9.54
CA ILE A 171 -8.69 -11.63 -8.94
C ILE A 171 -10.17 -11.54 -9.35
N THR A 172 -10.84 -12.68 -9.35
CA THR A 172 -12.29 -12.79 -9.61
C THR A 172 -13.09 -13.13 -8.37
N SER A 173 -12.42 -13.46 -7.26
CA SER A 173 -13.04 -13.72 -5.97
C SER A 173 -12.14 -13.22 -4.83
N LEU A 174 -12.74 -13.00 -3.67
CA LEU A 174 -12.05 -12.62 -2.45
C LEU A 174 -12.72 -13.29 -1.24
N ASN A 175 -11.91 -13.83 -0.33
CA ASN A 175 -12.41 -14.52 0.86
C ASN A 175 -12.58 -13.53 2.04
N PHE A 176 -13.72 -13.64 2.72
CA PHE A 176 -14.07 -12.97 3.97
C PHE A 176 -14.51 -14.02 4.98
N GLY A 177 -13.54 -14.56 5.72
CA GLY A 177 -13.78 -15.70 6.62
C GLY A 177 -14.16 -16.93 5.81
N GLU A 178 -15.32 -17.52 6.11
CA GLU A 178 -15.85 -18.70 5.42
C GLU A 178 -16.58 -18.35 4.11
N HIS A 179 -16.80 -17.06 3.84
CA HIS A 179 -17.49 -16.61 2.64
C HIS A 179 -16.49 -16.28 1.53
N THR A 180 -16.75 -16.82 0.34
CA THR A 180 -16.03 -16.44 -0.89
C THR A 180 -16.92 -15.53 -1.72
N GLU A 181 -16.50 -14.29 -1.90
CA GLU A 181 -17.24 -13.29 -2.67
C GLU A 181 -16.80 -13.30 -4.12
N ASN A 182 -17.72 -13.60 -5.03
CA ASN A 182 -17.47 -13.51 -6.47
C ASN A 182 -17.58 -12.06 -6.94
N LEU A 183 -16.51 -11.56 -7.57
CA LEU A 183 -16.41 -10.19 -8.07
C LEU A 183 -17.10 -10.01 -9.43
N GLY A 184 -17.49 -11.09 -10.09
CA GLY A 184 -18.11 -11.11 -11.42
C GLY A 184 -17.16 -10.79 -12.57
N GLU A 185 -16.00 -10.20 -12.28
CA GLU A 185 -14.97 -9.89 -13.27
C GLU A 185 -13.58 -9.84 -12.64
N LEU A 186 -12.56 -9.85 -13.50
CA LEU A 186 -11.17 -9.71 -13.11
C LEU A 186 -10.87 -8.28 -12.62
N LEU A 187 -10.60 -8.09 -11.32
CA LEU A 187 -10.35 -6.79 -10.66
C LEU A 187 -8.98 -6.72 -9.96
N PRO A 188 -8.34 -5.54 -9.87
CA PRO A 188 -7.02 -5.39 -9.24
C PRO A 188 -7.05 -5.76 -7.75
N GLU A 189 -6.29 -6.79 -7.39
CA GLU A 189 -6.21 -7.31 -6.04
C GLU A 189 -5.69 -6.32 -5.00
N PRO A 190 -4.65 -5.47 -5.25
CA PRO A 190 -4.02 -4.69 -4.18
C PRO A 190 -5.01 -3.84 -3.37
N TYR A 191 -6.07 -3.34 -3.99
CA TYR A 191 -7.08 -2.53 -3.30
C TYR A 191 -8.07 -3.41 -2.53
N LEU A 192 -8.49 -4.52 -3.12
CA LEU A 192 -9.42 -5.46 -2.52
C LEU A 192 -8.82 -6.11 -1.26
N ILE A 193 -7.63 -6.70 -1.38
CA ILE A 193 -7.00 -7.42 -0.27
C ILE A 193 -6.57 -6.47 0.86
N SER A 194 -6.07 -5.27 0.54
CA SER A 194 -5.66 -4.31 1.58
C SER A 194 -6.85 -3.83 2.39
N MET A 195 -8.01 -3.64 1.76
CA MET A 195 -9.22 -3.22 2.47
C MET A 195 -9.85 -4.37 3.25
N ALA A 196 -9.77 -5.60 2.74
CA ALA A 196 -10.18 -6.80 3.47
C ALA A 196 -9.32 -7.05 4.72
N LEU A 197 -8.00 -6.91 4.59
CA LEU A 197 -7.05 -6.95 5.70
C LEU A 197 -7.40 -5.90 6.76
N THR A 198 -7.61 -4.64 6.34
CA THR A 198 -7.93 -3.54 7.24
C THR A 198 -9.26 -3.79 7.97
N LEU A 199 -10.27 -4.30 7.26
CA LEU A 199 -11.55 -4.65 7.85
C LEU A 199 -11.43 -5.80 8.85
N GLY A 200 -10.62 -6.82 8.54
CA GLY A 200 -10.33 -7.92 9.46
C GLY A 200 -9.72 -7.41 10.76
N VAL A 201 -8.74 -6.50 10.67
CA VAL A 201 -8.17 -5.84 11.86
C VAL A 201 -9.23 -5.01 12.60
N ALA A 202 -9.97 -4.16 11.90
CA ALA A 202 -10.99 -3.29 12.51
C ALA A 202 -12.07 -4.09 13.25
N ASN A 203 -12.51 -5.22 12.69
CA ASN A 203 -13.49 -6.12 13.30
C ASN A 203 -12.89 -6.93 14.47
N GLY A 204 -11.60 -7.26 14.41
CA GLY A 204 -10.93 -8.03 15.47
C GLY A 204 -10.50 -7.18 16.67
N VAL A 205 -10.12 -5.93 16.43
CA VAL A 205 -9.70 -4.99 17.48
C VAL A 205 -10.93 -4.38 18.14
N ASN A 206 -11.29 -4.87 19.32
CA ASN A 206 -12.32 -4.26 20.17
C ASN A 206 -11.69 -3.29 21.20
N SER A 207 -10.97 -2.27 20.71
CA SER A 207 -10.33 -1.23 21.53
C SER A 207 -10.04 0.03 20.70
N ASP A 208 -9.68 1.13 21.36
CA ASP A 208 -9.25 2.38 20.73
C ASP A 208 -7.72 2.48 20.56
N VAL A 209 -7.00 1.36 20.61
CA VAL A 209 -5.53 1.35 20.48
C VAL A 209 -5.06 2.07 19.20
N PRO A 210 -4.03 2.94 19.27
CA PRO A 210 -3.46 3.59 18.09
C PRO A 210 -3.06 2.58 17.01
N VAL A 211 -3.33 2.91 15.74
CA VAL A 211 -3.03 2.07 14.59
C VAL A 211 -2.09 2.78 13.63
N HIS A 212 -1.00 2.10 13.26
CA HIS A 212 -0.05 2.52 12.23
C HIS A 212 -0.20 1.67 10.97
N ILE A 213 -0.44 2.31 9.83
CA ILE A 213 -0.62 1.66 8.52
C ILE A 213 0.73 1.68 7.80
N LEU A 214 1.38 0.52 7.73
CA LEU A 214 2.72 0.39 7.14
C LEU A 214 2.68 0.27 5.62
N GLY A 215 3.26 1.24 4.92
CA GLY A 215 3.57 1.16 3.49
C GLY A 215 2.41 1.44 2.52
N VAL A 216 1.33 2.09 2.95
CA VAL A 216 0.20 2.44 2.07
C VAL A 216 0.41 3.81 1.45
N GLY A 217 0.73 3.82 0.16
CA GLY A 217 0.95 5.06 -0.60
C GLY A 217 -0.21 5.51 -1.46
N SER A 218 -1.31 4.76 -1.52
CA SER A 218 -2.42 5.03 -2.44
C SER A 218 -3.40 6.05 -1.85
N PRO A 219 -3.57 7.25 -2.47
CA PRO A 219 -4.40 8.32 -1.93
C PRO A 219 -5.81 7.89 -1.51
N ILE A 220 -6.51 7.15 -2.37
CA ILE A 220 -7.87 6.67 -2.09
C ILE A 220 -7.92 5.65 -0.94
N LEU A 221 -6.91 4.77 -0.83
CA LEU A 221 -6.89 3.76 0.23
C LEU A 221 -6.69 4.39 1.60
N ILE A 222 -5.89 5.45 1.72
CA ILE A 222 -5.71 6.16 3.00
C ILE A 222 -7.07 6.67 3.51
N ALA A 223 -7.89 7.25 2.64
CA ALA A 223 -9.23 7.73 3.02
C ALA A 223 -10.14 6.57 3.49
N LEU A 224 -10.14 5.45 2.77
CA LEU A 224 -11.01 4.30 3.06
C LEU A 224 -10.56 3.50 4.29
N MET A 225 -9.26 3.26 4.44
CA MET A 225 -8.71 2.56 5.60
C MET A 225 -8.94 3.37 6.88
N SER A 226 -8.78 4.69 6.81
CA SER A 226 -9.03 5.55 7.97
C SER A 226 -10.50 5.53 8.40
N GLN A 227 -11.43 5.36 7.45
CA GLN A 227 -12.85 5.20 7.76
C GLN A 227 -13.10 3.92 8.58
N GLN A 228 -12.48 2.80 8.19
CA GLN A 228 -12.62 1.53 8.91
C GLN A 228 -11.96 1.56 10.29
N LEU A 229 -10.82 2.24 10.40
CA LEU A 229 -10.06 2.35 11.64
C LEU A 229 -10.53 3.51 12.52
N ARG A 230 -11.70 4.11 12.28
CA ARG A 230 -12.22 5.29 13.02
C ARG A 230 -12.32 5.11 14.54
N ARG A 231 -12.37 3.87 15.03
CA ARG A 231 -12.42 3.57 16.47
C ARG A 231 -11.05 3.70 17.13
N SER A 232 -9.98 3.62 16.35
CA SER A 232 -8.62 3.87 16.83
C SER A 232 -8.50 5.33 17.30
N LYS A 233 -7.90 5.51 18.48
CA LYS A 233 -7.59 6.82 19.06
C LYS A 233 -6.65 7.64 18.18
N ALA A 234 -5.79 6.99 17.41
CA ALA A 234 -4.91 7.65 16.46
C ALA A 234 -4.63 6.75 15.25
N ILE A 235 -4.58 7.35 14.06
CA ILE A 235 -4.23 6.65 12.83
C ILE A 235 -3.02 7.35 12.24
N SER A 236 -1.96 6.61 12.02
CA SER A 236 -0.76 7.09 11.32
C SER A 236 -0.46 6.21 10.12
N ILE A 237 0.24 6.77 9.13
CA ILE A 237 0.63 6.08 7.90
C ILE A 237 2.10 6.36 7.62
N ASP A 238 2.82 5.41 7.04
CA ASP A 238 4.09 5.68 6.40
C ASP A 238 4.06 5.22 4.92
N SER A 239 4.79 5.93 4.07
CA SER A 239 5.00 5.46 2.71
C SER A 239 6.17 6.13 2.04
N THR A 240 7.10 5.30 1.54
CA THR A 240 8.11 5.74 0.58
C THR A 240 7.55 5.96 -0.84
N ALA A 241 6.25 5.72 -1.04
CA ALA A 241 5.64 5.78 -2.37
C ALA A 241 5.66 7.20 -2.96
N THR A 242 5.54 8.26 -2.17
CA THR A 242 5.55 9.65 -2.68
C THR A 242 6.83 9.95 -3.47
N PHE A 243 7.98 9.54 -2.93
CA PHE A 243 9.30 9.68 -3.54
C PHE A 243 9.50 8.74 -4.72
N LYS A 244 9.17 7.44 -4.56
CA LYS A 244 9.30 6.44 -5.62
C LYS A 244 8.40 6.75 -6.82
N ASP A 245 7.17 7.13 -6.56
CA ASP A 245 6.20 7.51 -7.58
C ASP A 245 6.63 8.80 -8.29
N ALA A 246 7.15 9.79 -7.57
CA ALA A 246 7.73 10.99 -8.20
C ALA A 246 8.87 10.60 -9.17
N PHE A 247 9.74 9.67 -8.77
CA PHE A 247 10.83 9.15 -9.61
C PHE A 247 10.32 8.39 -10.83
N GLU A 248 9.28 7.59 -10.67
CA GLU A 248 8.60 6.88 -11.77
C GLU A 248 7.70 7.81 -12.62
N GLY A 249 7.69 9.12 -12.36
CA GLY A 249 6.91 10.10 -13.11
C GLY A 249 5.41 10.00 -12.85
N ARG A 250 5.00 9.62 -11.64
CA ARG A 250 3.60 9.64 -11.18
C ARG A 250 3.33 10.87 -10.30
N ILE A 251 2.26 11.57 -10.62
CA ILE A 251 1.78 12.76 -9.92
C ILE A 251 0.47 12.42 -9.22
N TYR A 252 0.33 12.84 -7.96
CA TYR A 252 -0.89 12.62 -7.18
C TYR A 252 -1.88 13.77 -7.43
N GLY A 253 -3.14 13.40 -7.61
CA GLY A 253 -4.26 14.33 -7.77
C GLY A 253 -5.12 14.40 -6.51
N SER A 254 -5.69 15.58 -6.26
CA SER A 254 -6.74 15.79 -5.26
C SER A 254 -7.91 16.65 -5.74
N LYS A 255 -7.73 17.42 -6.83
CA LYS A 255 -8.76 18.34 -7.38
C LYS A 255 -9.95 17.61 -8.03
N TYR A 256 -9.71 16.50 -8.72
CA TYR A 256 -10.77 15.74 -9.39
C TYR A 256 -11.06 14.40 -8.70
N ALA A 257 -10.01 13.71 -8.23
CA ALA A 257 -10.08 12.46 -7.48
C ALA A 257 -8.76 12.23 -6.74
N PHE A 258 -8.78 11.38 -5.71
CA PHE A 258 -7.59 10.87 -5.01
C PHE A 258 -6.92 9.77 -5.84
N ILE A 259 -6.21 10.16 -6.90
CA ILE A 259 -5.62 9.25 -7.90
C ILE A 259 -4.14 9.51 -8.11
N LYS A 260 -3.42 8.48 -8.56
CA LYS A 260 -2.06 8.60 -9.09
C LYS A 260 -2.11 8.52 -10.61
N MET A 261 -1.46 9.44 -11.30
CA MET A 261 -1.43 9.46 -12.76
C MET A 261 0.00 9.59 -13.28
N LYS A 262 0.34 8.88 -14.35
CA LYS A 262 1.61 9.11 -15.06
C LYS A 262 1.61 10.54 -15.63
N ARG A 263 2.70 11.28 -15.45
CA ARG A 263 2.87 12.68 -15.87
C ARG A 263 2.55 12.90 -17.34
N TYR A 264 2.97 12.00 -18.22
CA TYR A 264 2.68 12.04 -19.65
C TYR A 264 1.18 11.98 -19.94
N LYS A 265 0.46 11.09 -19.24
CA LYS A 265 -0.99 10.95 -19.39
C LYS A 265 -1.72 12.19 -18.86
N LEU A 266 -1.24 12.72 -17.74
CA LEU A 266 -1.75 13.97 -17.16
C LEU A 266 -1.56 15.15 -18.12
N ALA A 267 -0.35 15.32 -18.66
CA ALA A 267 -0.03 16.35 -19.63
C ALA A 267 -0.85 16.20 -20.92
N ALA A 268 -1.01 14.99 -21.45
CA ALA A 268 -1.84 14.74 -22.63
C ALA A 268 -3.30 15.17 -22.41
N TYR A 269 -3.91 14.79 -21.29
CA TYR A 269 -5.26 15.25 -20.96
C TYR A 269 -5.33 16.78 -20.81
N SER A 270 -4.32 17.41 -20.21
CA SER A 270 -4.27 18.87 -20.09
C SER A 270 -4.18 19.58 -21.46
N LEU A 271 -3.38 19.05 -22.38
CA LEU A 271 -3.24 19.61 -23.74
C LEU A 271 -4.50 19.41 -24.60
N ILE A 272 -5.06 18.19 -24.60
CA ILE A 272 -6.27 17.85 -25.39
C ILE A 272 -7.47 18.68 -24.91
N ASN A 273 -7.70 18.74 -23.60
CA ASN A 273 -8.83 19.49 -23.04
C ASN A 273 -8.58 21.00 -22.99
N ASN A 274 -7.39 21.47 -23.38
CA ASN A 274 -6.97 22.87 -23.24
C ASN A 274 -7.14 23.40 -21.80
N VAL A 275 -6.82 22.56 -20.81
CA VAL A 275 -6.87 22.89 -19.38
C VAL A 275 -5.48 22.64 -18.78
N PRO A 276 -4.64 23.68 -18.66
CA PRO A 276 -3.31 23.58 -18.05
C PRO A 276 -3.34 22.88 -16.69
N TYR A 277 -2.36 22.00 -16.45
CA TYR A 277 -2.22 21.43 -15.12
C TYR A 277 -1.87 22.52 -14.11
N SER A 278 -2.57 22.51 -12.98
CA SER A 278 -2.28 23.38 -11.85
C SER A 278 -2.55 22.66 -10.55
N SER A 279 -1.77 23.03 -9.53
CA SER A 279 -1.89 22.51 -8.17
C SER A 279 -1.82 23.66 -7.17
N THR A 280 -2.49 23.52 -6.03
CA THR A 280 -2.37 24.43 -4.88
C THR A 280 -1.24 24.02 -3.92
N SER A 281 -0.53 22.93 -4.22
CA SER A 281 0.64 22.50 -3.46
C SER A 281 1.72 23.60 -3.46
N PRO A 282 2.26 23.99 -2.29
CA PRO A 282 3.36 24.94 -2.20
C PRO A 282 4.57 24.53 -3.05
N PHE A 283 4.90 23.23 -3.05
CA PHE A 283 6.00 22.69 -3.84
C PHE A 283 5.81 22.87 -5.36
N PHE A 284 4.58 22.75 -5.85
CA PHE A 284 4.27 23.01 -7.26
C PHE A 284 4.33 24.51 -7.54
N LYS A 285 3.77 25.35 -6.65
CA LYS A 285 3.75 26.80 -6.81
C LYS A 285 5.14 27.41 -6.84
N GLU A 286 6.01 26.98 -5.93
CA GLU A 286 7.41 27.40 -5.88
C GLU A 286 8.16 26.97 -7.15
N PHE A 287 7.96 25.72 -7.60
CA PHE A 287 8.59 25.24 -8.81
C PHE A 287 8.12 26.00 -10.06
N GLU A 288 6.81 26.21 -10.24
CA GLU A 288 6.26 26.98 -11.36
C GLU A 288 6.66 28.45 -11.34
N ALA A 289 6.87 29.05 -10.17
CA ALA A 289 7.39 30.42 -10.09
C ALA A 289 8.82 30.52 -10.64
N LYS A 290 9.64 29.47 -10.44
CA LYS A 290 11.03 29.39 -10.91
C LYS A 290 11.15 28.90 -12.35
N TYR A 291 10.28 27.98 -12.76
CA TYR A 291 10.25 27.34 -14.07
C TYR A 291 8.81 27.38 -14.60
N PRO A 292 8.38 28.51 -15.17
CA PRO A 292 6.98 28.71 -15.55
C PRO A 292 6.59 27.86 -16.77
N SER A 293 5.41 27.24 -16.70
CA SER A 293 4.85 26.48 -17.82
C SER A 293 4.13 27.38 -18.84
N ASN A 294 4.37 27.12 -20.13
CA ASN A 294 3.65 27.66 -21.29
C ASN A 294 2.92 26.53 -22.06
N TRP A 295 1.79 26.09 -21.50
CA TRP A 295 0.95 25.05 -22.09
C TRP A 295 0.43 25.37 -23.50
N PRO A 296 -0.03 26.61 -23.81
CA PRO A 296 -0.47 26.96 -25.16
C PRO A 296 0.62 26.82 -26.22
N ALA A 297 1.86 27.23 -25.91
CA ALA A 297 2.98 27.09 -26.86
C ALA A 297 3.28 25.61 -27.14
N LEU A 298 3.38 24.76 -26.12
CA LEU A 298 3.58 23.33 -26.35
C LEU A 298 2.44 22.71 -27.16
N ARG A 299 1.19 23.10 -26.86
CA ARG A 299 0.01 22.61 -27.58
C ARG A 299 0.08 22.97 -29.07
N ALA A 300 0.52 24.19 -29.40
CA ALA A 300 0.71 24.64 -30.77
C ALA A 300 1.86 23.88 -31.46
N GLU A 301 3.02 23.74 -30.80
CA GLU A 301 4.21 23.06 -31.32
C GLU A 301 3.96 21.58 -31.61
N LEU A 302 3.23 20.90 -30.73
CA LEU A 302 2.86 19.50 -30.93
C LEU A 302 1.62 19.32 -31.84
N GLY A 303 1.00 20.41 -32.31
CA GLY A 303 -0.23 20.34 -33.12
C GLY A 303 -1.41 19.66 -32.41
N VAL A 304 -1.47 19.70 -31.08
CA VAL A 304 -2.49 19.00 -30.30
C VAL A 304 -3.81 19.77 -30.30
N THR A 305 -4.88 19.09 -30.66
CA THR A 305 -6.25 19.64 -30.65
C THR A 305 -7.14 18.84 -29.68
N SER A 306 -8.38 19.28 -29.51
CA SER A 306 -9.35 18.57 -28.67
C SER A 306 -9.88 17.27 -29.29
N SER A 307 -9.60 17.03 -30.58
CA SER A 307 -9.90 15.76 -31.25
C SER A 307 -8.73 14.78 -31.24
N SER A 308 -7.54 15.18 -30.80
CA SER A 308 -6.37 14.30 -30.74
C SER A 308 -6.60 13.10 -29.81
N HIS A 309 -6.13 11.92 -30.23
CA HIS A 309 -6.20 10.73 -29.38
C HIS A 309 -5.16 10.78 -28.26
N VAL A 310 -5.59 10.45 -27.04
CA VAL A 310 -4.73 10.48 -25.83
C VAL A 310 -3.46 9.64 -25.98
N LYS A 311 -3.52 8.51 -26.68
CA LYS A 311 -2.36 7.63 -26.86
C LYS A 311 -1.27 8.31 -27.70
N ASP A 312 -1.66 8.93 -28.81
CA ASP A 312 -0.74 9.57 -29.74
C ASP A 312 -0.04 10.75 -29.08
N VAL A 313 -0.82 11.59 -28.37
CA VAL A 313 -0.28 12.71 -27.61
C VAL A 313 0.65 12.23 -26.49
N VAL A 314 0.36 11.10 -25.83
CA VAL A 314 1.27 10.52 -24.82
C VAL A 314 2.61 10.11 -25.42
N GLU A 315 2.62 9.52 -26.62
CA GLU A 315 3.89 9.17 -27.30
C GLU A 315 4.63 10.43 -27.75
N MET A 316 3.96 11.42 -28.34
CA MET A 316 4.56 12.72 -28.68
C MET A 316 5.28 13.36 -27.48
N ILE A 317 4.65 13.42 -26.30
CA ILE A 317 5.26 14.00 -25.10
C ILE A 317 6.46 13.17 -24.62
N LYS A 318 6.49 11.86 -24.85
CA LYS A 318 7.65 11.03 -24.47
C LYS A 318 8.83 11.24 -25.41
N ASP A 319 8.57 11.40 -26.70
CA ASP A 319 9.60 11.55 -27.72
C ASP A 319 10.18 12.97 -27.66
N GLU A 320 9.32 13.98 -27.52
CA GLU A 320 9.68 15.40 -27.49
C GLU A 320 10.04 15.92 -26.09
N ASN A 321 10.88 15.20 -25.33
CA ASN A 321 11.21 15.61 -23.96
C ASN A 321 11.85 17.02 -23.88
N ALA A 322 12.55 17.47 -24.93
CA ALA A 322 13.13 18.81 -24.99
C ALA A 322 12.04 19.89 -25.02
N LEU A 323 10.98 19.69 -25.81
CA LEU A 323 9.83 20.60 -25.84
C LEU A 323 9.07 20.57 -24.51
N VAL A 324 8.92 19.38 -23.91
CA VAL A 324 8.27 19.23 -22.59
C VAL A 324 9.04 19.99 -21.51
N GLU A 325 10.37 19.92 -21.52
CA GLU A 325 11.18 20.65 -20.55
C GLU A 325 11.14 22.16 -20.75
N LYS A 326 11.20 22.60 -22.01
CA LYS A 326 11.10 24.00 -22.38
C LYS A 326 9.75 24.61 -21.96
N TYR A 327 8.64 23.90 -22.19
CA TYR A 327 7.31 24.49 -22.10
C TYR A 327 6.47 24.02 -20.90
N ILE A 328 6.68 22.83 -20.35
CA ILE A 328 5.94 22.33 -19.16
C ILE A 328 6.89 21.64 -18.18
N PRO A 329 7.89 22.36 -17.63
CA PRO A 329 9.01 21.78 -16.88
C PRO A 329 8.60 20.86 -15.73
N PHE A 330 7.46 21.11 -15.06
CA PHE A 330 6.96 20.23 -14.00
C PHE A 330 6.60 18.81 -14.50
N MET A 331 6.48 18.61 -15.81
CA MET A 331 6.21 17.35 -16.50
C MET A 331 7.45 16.72 -17.16
N SER A 332 8.67 17.28 -16.99
CA SER A 332 9.91 16.74 -17.56
C SER A 332 10.32 15.36 -17.04
N ARG A 333 11.11 14.62 -17.82
CA ARG A 333 11.70 13.35 -17.38
C ARG A 333 12.88 13.60 -16.46
N PHE A 334 13.05 12.75 -15.44
CA PHE A 334 14.30 12.76 -14.68
C PHE A 334 15.44 12.18 -15.53
N ARG A 335 16.57 12.89 -15.54
CA ARG A 335 17.86 12.42 -16.05
C ARG A 335 18.85 12.27 -14.88
N GLY A 336 19.86 11.44 -15.08
CA GLY A 336 20.95 11.28 -14.11
C GLY A 336 21.93 12.45 -14.15
N GLY A 337 22.81 12.54 -13.16
CA GLY A 337 23.82 13.59 -13.02
C GLY A 337 23.44 14.69 -12.02
N ASN A 338 24.40 15.60 -11.78
CA ASN A 338 24.24 16.75 -10.88
C ASN A 338 23.59 17.92 -11.63
N ASP A 339 22.32 17.74 -12.00
CA ASP A 339 21.53 18.77 -12.70
C ASP A 339 20.61 19.49 -11.72
N VAL A 340 20.88 20.78 -11.52
CA VAL A 340 20.16 21.66 -10.59
C VAL A 340 18.66 21.74 -10.91
N PHE A 341 18.27 21.75 -12.19
CA PHE A 341 16.85 21.74 -12.57
C PHE A 341 16.18 20.43 -12.14
N ILE A 342 16.86 19.29 -12.34
CA ILE A 342 16.33 17.98 -11.97
C ILE A 342 16.23 17.81 -10.46
N ASP A 343 17.18 18.35 -9.70
CA ASP A 343 17.11 18.33 -8.23
C ASP A 343 15.91 19.14 -7.72
N HIS A 344 15.68 20.34 -8.27
CA HIS A 344 14.46 21.11 -7.96
C HIS A 344 13.19 20.34 -8.33
N LEU A 345 13.15 19.72 -9.52
CA LEU A 345 11.98 18.97 -9.96
C LEU A 345 11.74 17.73 -9.08
N ARG A 346 12.80 17.09 -8.58
CA ARG A 346 12.73 15.95 -7.66
C ARG A 346 12.06 16.35 -6.35
N VAL A 347 12.53 17.44 -5.74
CA VAL A 347 11.94 18.00 -4.52
C VAL A 347 10.49 18.42 -4.76
N ALA A 348 10.23 19.14 -5.85
CA ALA A 348 8.90 19.66 -6.16
C ALA A 348 7.85 18.54 -6.32
N ARG A 349 8.18 17.47 -7.05
CA ARG A 349 7.24 16.34 -7.26
C ARG A 349 7.06 15.48 -6.03
N ALA A 350 8.16 15.16 -5.33
CA ALA A 350 8.08 14.37 -4.09
C ALA A 350 7.29 15.13 -3.02
N GLY A 351 7.60 16.41 -2.84
CA GLY A 351 6.89 17.32 -1.94
C GLY A 351 5.42 17.51 -2.33
N HIS A 352 5.11 17.66 -3.62
CA HIS A 352 3.71 17.70 -4.08
C HIS A 352 2.96 16.41 -3.75
N ASN A 353 3.54 15.24 -4.05
CA ASN A 353 2.90 13.96 -3.71
C ASN A 353 2.69 13.80 -2.20
N TYR A 354 3.68 14.16 -1.38
CA TYR A 354 3.58 14.20 0.08
C TYR A 354 2.48 15.13 0.57
N TRP A 355 2.45 16.36 0.08
CA TRP A 355 1.46 17.38 0.46
C TRP A 355 0.03 16.94 0.17
N ILE A 356 -0.18 16.23 -0.94
CA ILE A 356 -1.50 15.64 -1.25
C ILE A 356 -1.89 14.60 -0.19
N LEU A 357 -0.99 13.67 0.19
CA LEU A 357 -1.30 12.68 1.23
C LEU A 357 -1.54 13.35 2.58
N HIS A 358 -0.72 14.33 2.95
CA HIS A 358 -0.88 15.11 4.17
C HIS A 358 -2.27 15.76 4.27
N ASN A 359 -2.75 16.34 3.17
CA ASN A 359 -4.09 16.94 3.14
C ASN A 359 -5.23 15.92 3.23
N ILE A 360 -5.02 14.70 2.72
CA ILE A 360 -5.98 13.60 2.93
C ILE A 360 -6.03 13.26 4.42
N CYS A 361 -4.89 13.10 5.08
CA CYS A 361 -4.82 12.86 6.52
C CYS A 361 -5.48 13.99 7.33
N ARG A 362 -5.27 15.26 6.97
CA ARG A 362 -5.98 16.40 7.59
C ARG A 362 -7.48 16.33 7.37
N GLY A 363 -7.91 15.94 6.17
CA GLY A 363 -9.32 15.75 5.83
C GLY A 363 -9.99 14.66 6.64
N VAL A 364 -9.28 13.55 6.89
CA VAL A 364 -9.72 12.49 7.81
C VAL A 364 -9.79 13.02 9.24
N ARG A 365 -8.69 13.59 9.75
CA ARG A 365 -8.58 14.07 11.14
C ARG A 365 -9.69 15.05 11.51
N SER A 366 -10.06 15.97 10.62
CA SER A 366 -11.12 16.94 10.89
C SER A 366 -12.54 16.34 10.90
N ARG A 367 -12.68 15.03 10.70
CA ARG A 367 -13.96 14.30 10.56
C ARG A 367 -13.99 13.00 11.37
N ILE A 368 -12.88 12.60 12.00
CA ILE A 368 -12.73 11.27 12.61
C ILE A 368 -13.74 11.04 13.75
N ASP A 369 -14.04 12.10 14.50
CA ASP A 369 -14.98 12.08 15.64
C ASP A 369 -16.46 12.05 15.21
N ASP A 370 -16.77 12.22 13.91
CA ASP A 370 -18.13 12.23 13.37
C ASP A 370 -18.25 11.22 12.23
N LYS A 371 -18.73 10.01 12.57
CA LYS A 371 -18.90 8.91 11.62
C LYS A 371 -19.69 9.33 10.38
N ALA A 372 -20.80 10.05 10.56
CA ALA A 372 -21.65 10.43 9.43
C ALA A 372 -20.93 11.39 8.47
N LYS A 373 -20.17 12.36 9.01
CA LYS A 373 -19.33 13.25 8.18
C LYS A 373 -18.20 12.50 7.48
N LEU A 374 -17.53 11.57 8.17
CA LEU A 374 -16.45 10.78 7.59
C LEU A 374 -16.97 9.87 6.48
N ASP A 375 -18.09 9.16 6.71
CA ASP A 375 -18.74 8.29 5.73
C ASP A 375 -19.19 9.07 4.49
N LYS A 376 -19.86 10.21 4.69
CA LYS A 376 -20.29 11.09 3.60
C LYS A 376 -19.09 11.59 2.78
N TRP A 377 -18.00 11.96 3.45
CA TRP A 377 -16.78 12.40 2.79
C TRP A 377 -16.11 11.25 2.02
N ALA A 378 -15.95 10.07 2.62
CA ALA A 378 -15.36 8.90 1.97
C ALA A 378 -16.17 8.49 0.73
N LYS A 379 -17.51 8.43 0.83
CA LYS A 379 -18.41 8.18 -0.31
C LYS A 379 -18.24 9.22 -1.42
N TYR A 380 -18.12 10.49 -1.06
CA TYR A 380 -17.82 11.55 -2.03
C TYR A 380 -16.47 11.33 -2.75
N GLN A 381 -15.41 10.91 -2.03
CA GLN A 381 -14.11 10.60 -2.64
C GLN A 381 -14.17 9.37 -3.56
N VAL A 382 -14.94 8.35 -3.18
CA VAL A 382 -15.17 7.15 -4.01
C VAL A 382 -15.88 7.52 -5.30
N ASN A 383 -16.98 8.26 -5.24
CA ASN A 383 -17.71 8.70 -6.43
C ASN A 383 -16.82 9.51 -7.37
N ARG A 384 -16.00 10.41 -6.82
CA ARG A 384 -15.00 11.16 -7.59
C ARG A 384 -13.98 10.26 -8.27
N TYR A 385 -13.45 9.30 -7.52
CA TYR A 385 -12.48 8.34 -8.04
C TYR A 385 -13.07 7.49 -9.17
N GLN A 386 -14.29 7.01 -9.01
CA GLN A 386 -14.96 6.16 -10.00
C GLN A 386 -15.21 6.86 -11.34
N ARG A 387 -15.47 8.18 -11.33
CA ARG A 387 -15.69 8.97 -12.55
C ARG A 387 -14.43 9.16 -13.40
N ILE A 388 -13.25 9.17 -12.78
CA ILE A 388 -12.00 9.59 -13.44
C ILE A 388 -10.99 8.45 -13.58
N SER A 389 -11.03 7.47 -12.67
CA SER A 389 -10.14 6.31 -12.72
C SER A 389 -10.48 5.40 -13.89
N SER A 390 -9.49 4.64 -14.36
CA SER A 390 -9.73 3.57 -15.33
C SER A 390 -10.74 2.54 -14.79
N GLY A 391 -11.58 1.99 -15.68
CA GLY A 391 -12.74 1.16 -15.34
C GLY A 391 -12.46 0.07 -14.29
N LYS A 392 -11.44 -0.78 -14.48
CA LYS A 392 -11.13 -1.87 -13.53
C LYS A 392 -10.80 -1.37 -12.12
N TRP A 393 -10.05 -0.28 -11.99
CA TRP A 393 -9.71 0.31 -10.68
C TRP A 393 -10.89 1.04 -10.04
N ALA A 394 -11.73 1.70 -10.84
CA ALA A 394 -12.98 2.31 -10.37
C ALA A 394 -13.94 1.24 -9.81
N LYS A 395 -14.11 0.14 -10.55
CA LYS A 395 -14.94 -1.00 -10.13
C LYS A 395 -14.40 -1.69 -8.88
N ALA A 396 -13.08 -1.87 -8.76
CA ALA A 396 -12.47 -2.41 -7.55
C ALA A 396 -12.76 -1.56 -6.31
N ILE A 397 -12.66 -0.22 -6.41
CA ILE A 397 -13.04 0.67 -5.31
C ILE A 397 -14.54 0.56 -5.00
N GLY A 398 -15.39 0.45 -6.02
CA GLY A 398 -16.83 0.21 -5.82
C GLY A 398 -17.08 -1.08 -5.04
N LYS A 399 -16.45 -2.19 -5.45
CA LYS A 399 -16.56 -3.48 -4.75
C LYS A 399 -15.98 -3.46 -3.35
N VAL A 400 -14.87 -2.76 -3.12
CA VAL A 400 -14.36 -2.51 -1.76
C VAL A 400 -15.46 -1.92 -0.88
N VAL A 401 -16.09 -0.81 -1.30
CA VAL A 401 -17.10 -0.14 -0.46
C VAL A 401 -18.31 -1.04 -0.19
N GLU A 402 -18.77 -1.76 -1.21
CA GLU A 402 -19.86 -2.74 -1.08
C GLU A 402 -19.53 -3.85 -0.08
N LEU A 403 -18.36 -4.49 -0.23
CA LEU A 403 -17.92 -5.58 0.63
C LEU A 403 -17.69 -5.11 2.07
N VAL A 404 -17.13 -3.92 2.25
CA VAL A 404 -16.94 -3.34 3.58
C VAL A 404 -18.28 -3.10 4.26
N GLY A 405 -19.26 -2.51 3.56
CA GLY A 405 -20.60 -2.33 4.12
C GLY A 405 -21.32 -3.65 4.43
N LYS A 406 -21.01 -4.73 3.71
CA LYS A 406 -21.58 -6.07 3.94
C LYS A 406 -20.98 -6.78 5.16
N TYR A 407 -19.69 -6.59 5.42
CA TYR A 407 -18.92 -7.34 6.44
C TYR A 407 -18.48 -6.50 7.65
N GLU A 408 -18.78 -5.21 7.69
CA GLU A 408 -18.57 -4.38 8.88
C GLU A 408 -19.51 -4.87 9.99
N GLN A 409 -18.94 -5.45 11.05
CA GLN A 409 -19.68 -5.86 12.24
C GLN A 409 -19.71 -4.68 13.22
N TYR A 410 -20.89 -4.36 13.75
CA TYR A 410 -21.12 -3.20 14.63
C TYR A 410 -20.38 -3.33 15.97
#